data_AF-A0A0E9SF51-F1
#
_entry.id   AF-A0A0E9SF51-F1
#
_cell.length_a   1.000
_cell.length_b   1.000
_cell.length_c   1.000
_cell.angle_alpha   90.00
_cell.angle_beta   90.00
_cell.angle_gamma   90.00
#
_symmetry.space_group_name_H-M   'P 1'
#
loop_
_entity.id
_entity.type
_entity.pdbx_description
1 polymer ?
#
loop_
_entity_poly.entity_id
_entity_poly.type
_entity_poly.pdbx_seq_one_letter_code
_entity_poly.pdbx_strand_id
1 'polypeptide(L)'
;MASERKAAKSLGIPVAVFLLCSVPYYVSAFVEIYFRNKSVDLAILITSPVLYLNSSINPIIYALFYPWYRRSVKLILTLRICGSESSMLNVQQETCNLR
;
A
#
# COMPACT_ATOMS: atom_id res chain seq x y z
N MET A 1 -17.19 9.24 -19.20
CA MET A 1 -17.78 9.74 -17.93
C MET A 1 -17.74 8.70 -16.80
N ALA A 2 -18.59 7.65 -16.75
CA ALA A 2 -18.65 6.73 -15.60
C ALA A 2 -17.45 5.75 -15.48
N SER A 3 -16.85 5.35 -16.61
CA SER A 3 -15.66 4.50 -16.67
C SER A 3 -14.40 5.23 -16.18
N GLU A 4 -14.19 6.46 -16.64
CA GLU A 4 -13.05 7.31 -16.25
C GLU A 4 -13.07 7.65 -14.76
N ARG A 5 -14.27 7.90 -14.21
CA ARG A 5 -14.43 8.15 -12.77
C ARG A 5 -14.08 6.92 -11.91
N LYS A 6 -14.24 5.69 -12.43
CA LYS A 6 -13.79 4.46 -11.74
C LYS A 6 -12.27 4.32 -11.79
N ALA A 7 -11.64 4.66 -12.90
CA ALA A 7 -10.18 4.65 -13.03
C ALA A 7 -9.51 5.70 -12.12
N ALA A 8 -10.05 6.92 -12.07
CA ALA A 8 -9.56 7.99 -11.20
C ALA A 8 -9.67 7.62 -9.71
N LYS A 9 -10.77 6.97 -9.30
CA LYS A 9 -10.91 6.45 -7.92
C LYS A 9 -9.86 5.39 -7.60
N SER A 10 -9.51 4.54 -8.56
CA SER A 10 -8.49 3.51 -8.40
C SER A 10 -7.08 4.07 -8.15
N LEU A 11 -6.80 5.29 -8.63
CA LEU A 11 -5.50 5.96 -8.40
C LEU A 11 -5.54 6.95 -7.23
N GLY A 12 -6.70 7.56 -6.97
CA GLY A 12 -6.87 8.54 -5.89
C GLY A 12 -6.86 7.94 -4.48
N ILE A 13 -7.40 6.74 -4.30
CA ILE A 13 -7.44 6.09 -2.97
C ILE A 13 -6.03 5.75 -2.45
N PRO A 14 -5.11 5.15 -3.23
CA PRO A 14 -3.71 4.97 -2.83
C PRO A 14 -3.05 6.23 -2.27
N VAL A 15 -3.19 7.32 -3.02
CA VAL A 15 -2.59 8.62 -2.71
C VAL A 15 -3.23 9.20 -1.46
N ALA A 16 -4.55 9.09 -1.32
CA ALA A 16 -5.25 9.53 -0.12
C ALA A 16 -4.80 8.76 1.12
N VAL A 17 -4.65 7.43 1.04
CA VAL A 17 -4.18 6.61 2.17
C VAL A 17 -2.74 6.94 2.55
N PHE A 18 -1.85 7.11 1.56
CA PHE A 18 -0.47 7.54 1.78
C PHE A 18 -0.40 8.90 2.49
N LEU A 19 -1.20 9.86 2.05
CA LEU A 19 -1.28 11.19 2.67
C LEU A 19 -1.86 11.12 4.08
N LEU A 20 -2.95 10.38 4.30
CA LEU A 20 -3.57 10.21 5.62
C LEU A 20 -2.62 9.57 6.63
N CYS A 21 -1.75 8.66 6.18
CA CYS A 21 -0.75 8.01 7.00
C CYS A 21 0.44 8.93 7.35
N SER A 22 0.86 9.76 6.39
CA SER A 22 2.09 10.57 6.53
C SER A 22 1.85 11.93 7.18
N VAL A 23 0.70 12.57 6.89
CA VAL A 23 0.36 13.91 7.38
C VAL A 23 0.40 14.03 8.92
N PRO A 24 -0.15 13.11 9.72
CA PRO A 24 -0.15 13.24 11.18
C PRO A 24 1.26 13.32 11.78
N TYR A 25 2.20 12.55 11.23
CA TYR A 25 3.59 12.56 11.66
C TYR A 25 4.27 13.89 11.31
N TYR A 26 4.11 14.35 10.07
CA TYR A 26 4.69 15.63 9.64
C TYR A 26 4.14 16.79 10.46
N VAL A 27 2.82 16.85 10.69
CA VAL A 27 2.20 17.89 11.52
C VAL A 27 2.77 17.87 12.94
N SER A 28 2.93 16.69 13.55
CA SER A 28 3.50 16.56 14.89
C SER A 28 4.97 17.04 14.95
N ALA A 29 5.78 16.66 13.96
CA ALA A 29 7.18 17.10 13.85
C ALA A 29 7.30 18.62 13.60
N PHE A 30 6.43 19.19 12.76
CA PHE A 30 6.37 20.64 12.54
C PHE A 30 6.03 21.38 13.85
N VAL A 31 5.06 20.87 14.62
CA VAL A 31 4.68 21.49 15.89
C VAL A 31 5.83 21.44 16.90
N GLU A 32 6.55 20.32 16.98
CA GLU A 32 7.71 20.18 17.86
C GLU A 32 8.81 21.20 17.52
N ILE A 33 9.14 21.33 16.24
CA ILE A 33 10.23 22.21 15.77
C ILE A 33 9.88 23.69 15.97
N TYR A 34 8.68 24.11 15.57
CA TYR A 34 8.31 25.53 15.54
C TYR A 34 7.83 26.05 16.90
N PHE A 35 7.12 25.23 17.67
CA PHE A 35 6.56 25.65 18.95
C PHE A 35 7.37 25.15 20.16
N ARG A 36 8.46 24.37 19.93
CA ARG A 36 9.26 23.72 20.99
C ARG A 36 8.40 22.99 22.03
N ASN A 37 7.24 22.51 21.60
CA ASN A 37 6.28 21.92 22.50
C ASN A 37 6.66 20.47 22.73
N LYS A 38 7.11 20.12 23.94
CA LYS A 38 7.43 18.72 24.27
C LYS A 38 6.19 17.84 24.46
N SER A 39 4.99 18.43 24.53
CA SER A 39 3.75 17.67 24.65
C SER A 39 3.37 16.89 23.39
N VAL A 40 4.06 17.09 22.25
CA VAL A 40 3.88 16.26 21.04
C VAL A 40 4.63 14.93 21.08
N ASP A 41 5.41 14.62 22.13
CA ASP A 41 6.08 13.33 22.29
C ASP A 41 5.12 12.14 22.15
N LEU A 42 3.93 12.24 22.75
CA LEU A 42 2.91 11.19 22.64
C LEU A 42 2.36 11.08 21.22
N ALA A 43 2.18 12.22 20.53
CA ALA A 43 1.71 12.24 19.15
C ALA A 43 2.76 11.63 18.20
N ILE A 44 4.04 11.93 18.41
CA ILE A 44 5.15 11.34 17.66
C ILE A 44 5.25 9.85 17.95
N LEU A 45 5.13 9.41 19.20
CA LEU A 45 5.16 7.99 19.55
C LEU A 45 4.05 7.19 18.85
N ILE A 46 2.85 7.76 18.74
CA ILE A 46 1.71 7.12 18.06
C ILE A 46 1.85 7.18 16.53
N THR A 47 2.37 8.28 15.99
CA THR A 47 2.48 8.48 14.53
C THR A 47 3.74 7.86 13.91
N SER A 48 4.79 7.62 14.67
CA SER A 48 6.03 6.97 14.22
C SER A 48 5.82 5.57 13.63
N PRO A 49 5.12 4.63 14.31
CA PRO A 49 4.84 3.33 13.73
C PRO A 49 3.93 3.43 12.49
N VAL A 50 3.00 4.38 12.47
CA VAL A 50 2.16 4.66 11.29
C VAL A 50 3.03 5.09 10.10
N LEU A 51 4.03 5.96 10.32
CA LEU A 51 5.00 6.34 9.31
C LEU A 51 5.84 5.15 8.82
N TYR A 52 6.28 4.25 9.70
CA TYR A 52 7.00 3.05 9.28
C TYR A 52 6.13 2.10 8.45
N LEU A 53 4.83 2.02 8.78
CA LEU A 53 3.86 1.27 7.99
C LEU A 53 3.66 1.88 6.57
N ASN A 54 4.12 3.10 6.29
CA ASN A 54 4.12 3.69 4.95
C ASN A 54 4.81 2.79 3.91
N SER A 55 5.95 2.18 4.26
CA SER A 55 6.62 1.22 3.37
C SER A 55 5.81 -0.07 3.17
N SER A 56 5.08 -0.53 4.18
CA SER A 56 4.18 -1.69 4.12
C SER A 56 2.86 -1.40 3.40
N ILE A 57 2.46 -0.12 3.34
CA ILE A 57 1.28 0.33 2.60
C ILE A 57 1.51 0.19 1.09
N ASN A 58 2.75 0.27 0.60
CA ASN A 58 3.07 0.06 -0.82
C ASN A 58 2.55 -1.30 -1.34
N PRO A 59 2.95 -2.47 -0.81
CA PRO A 59 2.42 -3.76 -1.26
C PRO A 59 0.90 -3.92 -1.02
N ILE A 60 0.32 -3.27 -0.01
CA ILE A 60 -1.13 -3.28 0.24
C ILE A 60 -1.88 -2.48 -0.83
N ILE A 61 -1.37 -1.32 -1.22
CA ILE A 61 -1.88 -0.50 -2.32
C ILE A 61 -1.84 -1.32 -3.62
N TYR A 62 -0.69 -1.93 -3.94
CA TYR A 62 -0.60 -2.76 -5.13
C TYR A 62 -1.56 -3.96 -5.06
N ALA A 63 -1.72 -4.60 -3.90
CA ALA A 63 -2.67 -5.70 -3.68
C ALA A 63 -4.14 -5.27 -3.81
N LEU A 64 -4.54 -4.09 -3.37
CA LEU A 64 -5.96 -3.71 -3.47
C LEU A 64 -6.31 -3.17 -4.86
N PHE A 65 -5.41 -2.41 -5.49
CA PHE A 65 -5.73 -1.68 -6.71
C PHE A 65 -5.36 -2.39 -8.00
N TYR A 66 -4.38 -3.31 -7.99
CA TYR A 66 -3.99 -4.05 -9.18
C TYR A 66 -4.55 -5.49 -9.12
N PRO A 67 -5.62 -5.82 -9.88
CA PRO A 67 -6.18 -7.16 -9.92
C PRO A 67 -5.16 -8.22 -10.37
N TRP A 68 -4.19 -7.81 -11.20
CA TRP A 68 -3.07 -8.66 -11.62
C TRP A 68 -2.08 -8.93 -10.47
N TYR A 69 -1.75 -7.93 -9.66
CA TYR A 69 -0.87 -8.09 -8.49
C TYR A 69 -1.50 -8.97 -7.40
N ARG A 70 -2.83 -8.95 -7.25
CA ARG A 70 -3.56 -9.86 -6.35
C ARG A 70 -3.30 -11.34 -6.65
N ARG A 71 -3.10 -11.70 -7.92
CA ARG A 71 -2.79 -13.08 -8.30
C ARG A 71 -1.40 -13.49 -7.83
N SER A 72 -0.41 -12.60 -8.00
CA SER A 72 0.94 -12.80 -7.47
C SER A 72 0.95 -12.90 -5.94
N VAL A 73 0.20 -12.03 -5.24
CA VAL A 73 0.07 -12.09 -3.77
C VAL A 73 -0.60 -13.37 -3.30
N LYS A 74 -1.64 -13.86 -4.01
CA LYS A 74 -2.25 -15.16 -3.70
C LYS A 74 -1.26 -16.31 -3.82
N LEU A 75 -0.42 -16.31 -4.86
CA LEU A 75 0.65 -17.31 -5.04
C LEU A 75 1.67 -17.27 -3.90
N ILE A 76 2.08 -16.07 -3.48
CA ILE A 76 2.97 -15.83 -2.34
C ILE A 76 2.34 -16.35 -1.04
N LEU A 77 1.09 -15.99 -0.75
CA LEU A 77 0.37 -16.38 0.47
C LEU A 77 0.05 -17.88 0.52
N THR A 78 -0.25 -18.50 -0.62
CA THR A 78 -0.53 -19.95 -0.70
C THR A 78 0.77 -20.77 -0.63
N LEU A 79 1.94 -20.13 -0.48
CA LEU A 79 3.27 -20.76 -0.40
C LEU A 79 3.59 -21.70 -1.58
N ARG A 80 2.83 -21.60 -2.69
CA ARG A 80 2.98 -22.41 -3.90
C ARG A 80 4.32 -22.17 -4.60
N ILE A 81 4.97 -21.05 -4.30
CA ILE A 81 6.30 -20.69 -4.78
C ILE A 81 7.39 -21.61 -4.21
N CYS A 82 7.16 -22.20 -3.03
CA CYS A 82 8.08 -23.13 -2.37
C CYS A 82 7.84 -24.60 -2.76
N GLY A 83 6.86 -24.89 -3.62
CA GLY A 83 6.60 -26.23 -4.14
C GLY A 83 7.44 -26.52 -5.39
N SER A 84 7.89 -27.76 -5.55
CA SER A 84 8.79 -28.22 -6.64
C SER A 84 8.30 -27.95 -8.08
N GLU A 85 7.04 -27.55 -8.26
CA GLU A 85 6.41 -27.19 -9.54
C GLU A 85 6.51 -25.67 -9.86
N SER A 86 7.19 -24.88 -9.02
CA SER A 86 7.32 -23.41 -9.11
C SER A 86 7.90 -22.94 -10.46
N SER A 87 8.78 -23.75 -11.06
CA SER A 87 9.46 -23.47 -12.34
C SER A 87 8.52 -23.37 -13.55
N MET A 88 7.32 -23.97 -13.47
CA MET A 88 6.34 -24.02 -14.56
C MET A 88 5.13 -23.08 -14.36
N LEU A 89 5.09 -22.33 -13.25
CA LEU A 89 4.01 -21.38 -12.98
C LEU A 89 4.19 -20.11 -13.83
N ASN A 90 3.71 -20.16 -15.07
CA ASN A 90 3.65 -19.01 -15.94
C ASN A 90 2.51 -18.07 -15.51
N VAL A 91 2.85 -17.03 -14.75
CA VAL A 91 1.93 -15.97 -14.28
C VAL A 91 1.23 -15.25 -15.46
N GLN A 92 1.75 -15.36 -16.69
CA GLN A 92 1.15 -14.80 -17.91
C GLN A 92 0.22 -15.76 -18.71
N GLN A 93 0.15 -17.06 -18.42
CA GLN A 93 -0.58 -17.98 -19.32
C GLN A 93 -2.12 -17.87 -19.16
N GLU A 94 -2.63 -17.51 -17.98
CA GLU A 94 -4.07 -17.30 -17.76
C GLU A 94 -4.60 -16.00 -18.40
N THR A 95 -3.75 -15.03 -18.76
CA THR A 95 -4.20 -13.84 -19.51
C THR A 95 -4.52 -14.12 -20.98
N CYS A 96 -4.01 -15.23 -21.55
CA CYS A 96 -4.30 -15.60 -22.94
C CYS A 96 -5.64 -16.36 -23.09
N ASN A 97 -6.10 -17.05 -22.04
CA ASN A 97 -7.33 -17.88 -22.09
C ASN A 97 -8.63 -17.12 -21.80
N LEU A 98 -8.57 -15.79 -21.62
CA LEU A 98 -9.74 -14.92 -21.38
C LEU A 98 -9.87 -13.80 -22.43
N ARG A 99 -9.18 -13.92 -23.57
CA ARG A 99 -9.43 -13.09 -24.75
C ARG A 99 -10.22 -13.89 -25.79
#